data_AF-A1TZA7-F1
#
_entry.id   AF-A1TZA7-F1
#
_cell.length_a   1.000
_cell.length_b   1.000
_cell.length_c   1.000
_cell.angle_alpha   90.00
_cell.angle_beta   90.00
_cell.angle_gamma   90.00
#
_symmetry.space_group_name_H-M   'P 1'
#
loop_
_entity.id
_entity.type
_entity.pdbx_description
1 polymer ?
#
loop_
_entity_poly.entity_id
_entity_poly.type
_entity_poly.pdbx_seq_one_letter_code
_entity_poly.pdbx_strand_id
1 'polypeptide(L)'
;MLGLKNMSFDHKAFEFDWQAFSAEMLPWLNDVLAANDCKRLAAFVDANIVACRSPYDGELLSPSWQEMLETGDAQEIADFALTKYYDPSLDHGLGDAWAELEDALPASMKIALLGQALPHFDPGRQGSYFSTPADATKSGALLNHIEFPALREYCNFLERASGNGFGVYVTF
;
A
#
# COMPACT_ATOMS: atom_id res chain seq x y z
N MET A 1 33.00 14.71 -7.74
CA MET A 1 32.01 13.70 -8.14
C MET A 1 30.77 13.94 -7.30
N LEU A 2 29.76 14.59 -7.87
CA LEU A 2 28.43 14.62 -7.26
C LEU A 2 27.91 13.18 -7.36
N GLY A 3 27.85 12.49 -6.23
CA GLY A 3 27.18 11.20 -6.16
C GLY A 3 25.75 11.40 -6.61
N LEU A 4 25.34 10.71 -7.67
CA LEU A 4 23.93 10.47 -7.93
C LEU A 4 23.41 9.81 -6.65
N LYS A 5 22.69 10.58 -5.83
CA LYS A 5 21.79 10.00 -4.84
C LYS A 5 20.86 9.14 -5.70
N ASN A 6 21.00 7.82 -5.65
CA ASN A 6 19.96 6.95 -6.21
C ASN A 6 18.66 7.50 -5.63
N MET A 7 17.73 7.93 -6.49
CA MET A 7 16.39 8.26 -6.04
C MET A 7 15.80 6.93 -5.60
N SER A 8 15.97 6.62 -4.33
CA SER A 8 15.22 5.53 -3.71
C SER A 8 13.79 6.00 -3.62
N PHE A 9 12.87 5.11 -3.96
CA PHE A 9 11.49 5.32 -3.62
C PHE A 9 11.32 5.19 -2.11
N ASP A 10 10.42 5.99 -1.56
CA ASP A 10 10.14 6.05 -0.13
C ASP A 10 9.25 4.85 0.21
N HIS A 11 9.75 3.84 0.91
CA HIS A 11 8.93 2.68 1.25
C HIS A 11 7.89 3.08 2.28
N LYS A 12 6.62 3.06 1.87
CA LYS A 12 5.47 3.38 2.73
C LYS A 12 4.72 2.11 3.12
N ALA A 13 4.20 2.08 4.34
CA ALA A 13 3.40 0.96 4.81
C ALA A 13 2.29 1.40 5.75
N PHE A 14 1.09 0.85 5.55
CA PHE A 14 -0.12 1.27 6.25
C PHE A 14 -0.85 0.07 6.87
N GLU A 15 -1.48 0.27 8.04
CA GLU A 15 -2.49 -0.66 8.52
C GLU A 15 -3.63 -0.70 7.50
N PHE A 16 -4.02 -1.89 7.07
CA PHE A 16 -4.98 -2.09 5.99
C PHE A 16 -6.15 -2.97 6.44
N ASP A 17 -7.38 -2.48 6.29
CA ASP A 17 -8.60 -3.25 6.58
C ASP A 17 -8.84 -4.32 5.52
N TRP A 18 -8.02 -5.37 5.62
CA TRP A 18 -8.04 -6.52 4.73
C TRP A 18 -9.40 -7.21 4.72
N GLN A 19 -10.09 -7.25 5.87
CA GLN A 19 -11.38 -7.93 5.96
C GLN A 19 -12.45 -7.18 5.16
N ALA A 20 -12.57 -5.86 5.31
CA ALA A 20 -13.50 -5.06 4.53
C ALA A 20 -13.13 -5.07 3.04
N PHE A 21 -11.86 -4.85 2.72
CA PHE A 21 -11.38 -4.85 1.33
C PHE A 21 -11.66 -6.17 0.62
N SER A 22 -11.35 -7.29 1.27
CA SER A 22 -11.53 -8.63 0.68
C SER A 22 -12.99 -9.00 0.48
N ALA A 23 -13.89 -8.50 1.34
CA ALA A 23 -15.33 -8.73 1.23
C ALA A 23 -15.99 -7.82 0.18
N GLU A 24 -15.50 -6.60 0.00
CA GLU A 24 -16.16 -5.57 -0.79
C GLU A 24 -15.53 -5.34 -2.16
N MET A 25 -14.27 -4.91 -2.22
CA MET A 25 -13.63 -4.43 -3.45
C MET A 25 -12.84 -5.50 -4.19
N LEU A 26 -12.08 -6.33 -3.46
CA LEU A 26 -11.25 -7.39 -4.04
C LEU A 26 -12.00 -8.32 -5.01
N PRO A 27 -13.26 -8.73 -4.77
CA PRO A 27 -13.96 -9.68 -5.64
C PRO A 27 -14.17 -9.20 -7.09
N TRP A 28 -14.07 -7.89 -7.34
CA TRP A 28 -14.28 -7.31 -8.66
C TRP A 28 -13.14 -6.41 -9.13
N LEU A 29 -12.19 -6.06 -8.26
CA LEU A 29 -11.10 -5.14 -8.58
C LEU A 29 -10.28 -5.60 -9.79
N ASN A 30 -9.88 -6.87 -9.80
CA ASN A 30 -9.03 -7.42 -10.86
C ASN A 30 -9.69 -7.31 -12.26
N ASP A 31 -10.97 -7.65 -12.35
CA ASP A 31 -11.71 -7.59 -13.61
C ASP A 31 -11.86 -6.16 -14.12
N VAL A 32 -12.07 -5.22 -13.19
CA VAL A 32 -12.24 -3.79 -13.49
C VAL A 32 -10.92 -3.15 -13.93
N LEU A 33 -9.80 -3.53 -13.30
CA LEU A 33 -8.46 -3.09 -13.72
C LEU A 33 -8.09 -3.67 -15.09
N ALA A 34 -8.35 -4.97 -15.32
CA ALA A 34 -8.09 -5.62 -16.60
C ALA A 34 -8.92 -5.01 -17.75
N ALA A 35 -10.16 -4.60 -17.46
CA ALA A 35 -11.04 -3.94 -18.43
C ALA A 35 -10.79 -2.42 -18.55
N ASN A 36 -9.93 -1.84 -17.70
CA ASN A 36 -9.75 -0.40 -17.56
C ASN A 36 -11.09 0.35 -17.36
N ASP A 37 -11.99 -0.21 -16.54
CA ASP A 37 -13.32 0.34 -16.28
C ASP A 37 -13.29 1.46 -15.22
N CYS A 38 -12.80 2.63 -15.66
CA CYS A 38 -12.72 3.84 -14.83
C CYS A 38 -14.09 4.27 -14.28
N LYS A 39 -15.19 3.99 -14.99
CA LYS A 39 -16.54 4.42 -14.59
C LYS A 39 -17.00 3.69 -13.33
N ARG A 40 -16.78 2.38 -13.28
CA ARG A 40 -17.14 1.58 -12.10
C ARG A 40 -16.33 1.98 -10.88
N LEU A 41 -15.02 2.24 -11.06
CA LEU A 41 -14.17 2.71 -9.97
C LEU A 41 -14.58 4.10 -9.47
N ALA A 42 -14.78 5.05 -10.38
CA ALA A 42 -15.22 6.39 -10.02
C ALA A 42 -16.57 6.36 -9.28
N ALA A 43 -17.53 5.55 -9.76
CA ALA A 43 -18.80 5.37 -9.06
C ALA A 43 -18.64 4.77 -7.65
N PHE A 44 -17.65 3.88 -7.46
CA PHE A 44 -17.33 3.36 -6.13
C PHE A 44 -16.76 4.45 -5.21
N VAL A 45 -15.85 5.29 -5.71
CA VAL A 45 -15.30 6.44 -4.96
C VAL A 45 -16.42 7.41 -4.60
N ASP A 46 -17.26 7.81 -5.55
CA ASP A 46 -18.37 8.75 -5.33
C ASP A 46 -19.36 8.22 -4.27
N ALA A 47 -19.67 6.93 -4.31
CA ALA A 47 -20.56 6.30 -3.33
C ALA A 47 -19.95 6.21 -1.92
N ASN A 48 -18.62 6.23 -1.80
CA ASN A 48 -17.88 6.09 -0.55
C ASN A 48 -17.06 7.33 -0.19
N ILE A 49 -17.36 8.47 -0.79
CA ILE A 49 -16.49 9.64 -0.79
C ILE A 49 -16.11 10.14 0.61
N VAL A 50 -17.02 9.99 1.58
CA VAL A 50 -16.83 10.38 2.99
C VAL A 50 -15.84 9.48 3.74
N ALA A 51 -15.58 8.28 3.23
CA ALA A 51 -14.63 7.32 3.79
C ALA A 51 -13.33 7.27 2.99
N CYS A 52 -13.30 7.81 1.77
CA CYS A 52 -12.09 7.90 0.97
C CYS A 52 -11.28 9.15 1.30
N ARG A 53 -9.98 9.05 1.07
CA ARG A 53 -8.98 10.11 1.19
C ARG A 53 -8.21 10.25 -0.11
N SER A 54 -7.48 11.34 -0.23
CA SER A 54 -6.49 11.53 -1.28
C SER A 54 -5.27 10.66 -0.96
N PRO A 55 -4.81 9.81 -1.89
CA PRO A 55 -3.60 9.01 -1.70
C PRO A 55 -2.32 9.87 -1.66
N TYR A 56 -2.40 11.14 -2.09
CA TYR A 56 -1.25 12.05 -2.17
C TYR A 56 -0.95 12.77 -0.86
N ASP A 57 -1.98 13.17 -0.12
CA ASP A 57 -1.85 14.00 1.09
C ASP A 57 -2.67 13.49 2.29
N GLY A 58 -3.48 12.44 2.12
CA GLY A 58 -4.33 11.86 3.17
C GLY A 58 -5.57 12.70 3.52
N GLU A 59 -5.81 13.82 2.83
CA GLU A 59 -6.95 14.67 3.09
C GLU A 59 -8.26 14.01 2.63
N LEU A 60 -9.38 14.38 3.26
CA LEU A 60 -10.69 13.86 2.88
C LEU A 60 -11.06 14.29 1.46
N LEU A 61 -11.66 13.38 0.69
CA LEU A 61 -12.10 13.71 -0.66
C LEU A 61 -13.30 14.66 -0.65
N SER A 62 -13.28 15.61 -1.57
CA SER A 62 -14.44 16.45 -1.90
C SER A 62 -15.15 15.89 -3.14
N PRO A 63 -16.41 16.31 -3.44
CA PRO A 63 -17.10 15.93 -4.67
C PRO A 63 -16.36 16.25 -5.97
N SER A 64 -15.32 17.09 -5.94
CA SER A 64 -14.47 17.41 -7.08
C SER A 64 -13.14 16.64 -7.09
N TRP A 65 -13.04 15.52 -6.36
CA TRP A 65 -11.80 14.71 -6.27
C TRP A 65 -11.21 14.31 -7.63
N GLN A 66 -12.03 14.16 -8.67
CA GLN A 66 -11.56 13.86 -10.02
C GLN A 66 -10.62 14.91 -10.60
N GLU A 67 -10.69 16.16 -10.11
CA GLU A 67 -9.76 17.24 -10.50
C GLU A 67 -8.33 16.99 -10.00
N MET A 68 -8.15 16.06 -9.05
CA MET A 68 -6.85 15.66 -8.51
C MET A 68 -6.15 14.58 -9.35
N LEU A 69 -6.87 13.93 -10.28
CA LEU A 69 -6.31 12.86 -11.11
C LEU A 69 -5.25 13.44 -12.07
N GLU A 70 -4.06 12.84 -12.08
CA GLU A 70 -2.99 13.22 -13.00
C GLU A 70 -3.13 12.49 -14.35
N THR A 71 -3.44 11.19 -14.31
CA THR A 71 -3.54 10.34 -15.50
C THR A 71 -5.00 9.97 -15.86
N GLY A 72 -5.85 9.83 -14.85
CA GLY A 72 -7.24 9.38 -14.96
C GLY A 72 -7.40 7.90 -15.32
N ASP A 73 -6.36 7.09 -15.21
CA ASP A 73 -6.44 5.66 -15.52
C ASP A 73 -7.10 4.84 -14.39
N ALA A 74 -7.48 3.60 -14.68
CA ALA A 74 -8.17 2.76 -13.71
C ALA A 74 -7.29 2.43 -12.48
N GLN A 75 -5.97 2.44 -12.59
CA GLN A 75 -5.10 2.15 -11.45
C GLN A 75 -5.05 3.34 -10.50
N GLU A 76 -4.93 4.56 -11.03
CA GLU A 76 -4.98 5.79 -10.23
C GLU A 76 -6.33 5.95 -9.53
N ILE A 77 -7.45 5.72 -10.23
CA ILE A 77 -8.76 5.80 -9.58
C ILE A 77 -8.93 4.69 -8.53
N ALA A 78 -8.41 3.49 -8.79
CA ALA A 78 -8.42 2.41 -7.81
C ALA A 78 -7.57 2.75 -6.58
N ASP A 79 -6.48 3.52 -6.72
CA ASP A 79 -5.69 4.02 -5.59
C ASP A 79 -6.50 4.94 -4.68
N PHE A 80 -7.24 5.90 -5.27
CA PHE A 80 -8.22 6.71 -4.53
C PHE A 80 -9.28 5.85 -3.82
N ALA A 81 -9.83 4.84 -4.49
CA ALA A 81 -10.81 3.92 -3.88
C ALA A 81 -10.22 3.10 -2.73
N LEU A 82 -8.94 2.74 -2.82
CA LEU A 82 -8.24 1.91 -1.84
C LEU A 82 -8.09 2.61 -0.48
N THR A 83 -7.97 3.94 -0.48
CA THR A 83 -7.90 4.76 0.75
C THR A 83 -9.13 4.64 1.67
N LYS A 84 -10.22 4.03 1.20
CA LYS A 84 -11.32 3.61 2.08
C LYS A 84 -10.86 2.63 3.16
N TYR A 85 -9.82 1.83 2.89
CA TYR A 85 -9.36 0.71 3.71
C TYR A 85 -8.03 0.97 4.44
N TYR A 86 -7.41 2.14 4.26
CA TYR A 86 -6.22 2.55 5.00
C TYR A 86 -6.15 4.07 5.10
N ASP A 87 -5.39 4.60 6.05
CA ASP A 87 -5.19 6.05 6.18
C ASP A 87 -3.81 6.45 5.61
N PRO A 88 -3.74 7.20 4.48
CA PRO A 88 -2.47 7.62 3.90
C PRO A 88 -1.63 8.53 4.80
N SER A 89 -2.22 9.12 5.85
CA SER A 89 -1.49 9.95 6.81
C SER A 89 -0.76 9.15 7.90
N LEU A 90 -0.98 7.83 7.98
CA LEU A 90 -0.44 6.95 9.02
C LEU A 90 0.62 5.99 8.45
N ASP A 91 1.66 6.56 7.85
CA ASP A 91 2.78 5.79 7.32
C ASP A 91 3.68 5.21 8.44
N HIS A 92 3.99 3.93 8.29
CA HIS A 92 4.86 3.13 9.14
C HIS A 92 5.95 2.39 8.36
N GLY A 93 6.18 2.79 7.10
CA GLY A 93 7.16 2.21 6.23
C GLY A 93 8.60 2.50 6.65
N LEU A 94 9.54 1.89 5.92
CA LEU A 94 10.97 2.06 6.15
C LEU A 94 11.52 3.38 5.58
N GLY A 95 10.70 4.08 4.81
CA GLY A 95 11.06 5.28 4.07
C GLY A 95 12.36 5.12 3.27
N ASP A 96 13.23 6.12 3.32
CA ASP A 96 14.58 6.11 2.69
C ASP A 96 15.47 4.93 3.13
N ALA A 97 15.24 4.34 4.32
CA ALA A 97 16.04 3.21 4.80
C ALA A 97 15.81 1.93 3.97
N TRP A 98 14.75 1.91 3.16
CA TRP A 98 14.52 0.87 2.16
C TRP A 98 15.71 0.68 1.21
N ALA A 99 16.33 1.77 0.75
CA ALA A 99 17.44 1.71 -0.21
C ALA A 99 18.60 0.83 0.28
N GLU A 100 18.90 0.91 1.57
CA GLU A 100 19.99 0.16 2.20
C GLU A 100 19.62 -1.32 2.38
N LEU A 101 18.34 -1.60 2.60
CA LEU A 101 17.82 -2.95 2.83
C LEU A 101 17.56 -3.71 1.54
N GLU A 102 17.12 -3.03 0.48
CA GLU A 102 16.80 -3.67 -0.79
C GLU A 102 18.03 -4.40 -1.35
N ASP A 103 19.19 -3.79 -1.36
CA ASP A 103 20.40 -4.45 -1.91
C ASP A 103 20.95 -5.54 -0.98
N ALA A 104 20.69 -5.44 0.32
CA ALA A 104 21.25 -6.34 1.34
C ALA A 104 20.42 -7.61 1.59
N LEU A 105 19.11 -7.57 1.34
CA LEU A 105 18.20 -8.63 1.75
C LEU A 105 18.01 -9.73 0.69
N PRO A 106 17.95 -11.02 1.09
CA PRO A 106 17.59 -12.09 0.18
C PRO A 106 16.11 -11.96 -0.23
N ALA A 107 15.76 -12.52 -1.40
CA ALA A 107 14.44 -12.39 -1.99
C ALA A 107 13.28 -12.78 -1.04
N SER A 108 13.46 -13.81 -0.20
CA SER A 108 12.45 -14.22 0.77
C SER A 108 12.15 -13.14 1.83
N MET A 109 13.16 -12.36 2.21
CA MET A 109 13.00 -11.24 3.17
C MET A 109 12.37 -10.03 2.49
N LYS A 110 12.70 -9.78 1.22
CA LYS A 110 12.01 -8.75 0.42
C LYS A 110 10.51 -9.04 0.30
N ILE A 111 10.15 -10.30 0.03
CA ILE A 111 8.74 -10.72 -0.01
C ILE A 111 8.07 -10.50 1.35
N ALA A 112 8.76 -10.77 2.46
CA ALA A 112 8.20 -10.52 3.79
C ALA A 112 8.01 -9.02 4.10
N LEU A 113 8.86 -8.16 3.56
CA LEU A 113 8.72 -6.71 3.68
C LEU A 113 7.56 -6.16 2.85
N LEU A 114 7.47 -6.58 1.59
CA LEU A 114 6.53 -6.03 0.63
C LEU A 114 5.14 -6.67 0.75
N GLY A 115 5.06 -8.00 0.81
CA GLY A 115 3.82 -8.75 0.69
C GLY A 115 3.60 -9.30 -0.72
N GLN A 116 2.34 -9.36 -1.15
CA GLN A 116 1.91 -9.93 -2.44
C GLN A 116 1.32 -8.86 -3.34
N ALA A 117 1.72 -8.84 -4.61
CA ALA A 117 1.12 -7.94 -5.60
C ALA A 117 -0.24 -8.46 -6.05
N LEU A 118 -1.16 -7.53 -6.34
CA LEU A 118 -2.41 -7.84 -7.04
C LEU A 118 -2.19 -7.73 -8.56
N PRO A 119 -2.79 -8.61 -9.38
CA PRO A 119 -2.67 -8.49 -10.83
C PRO A 119 -3.25 -7.16 -11.32
N HIS A 120 -2.58 -6.56 -12.30
CA HIS A 120 -2.99 -5.31 -12.95
C HIS A 120 -3.11 -4.08 -12.01
N PHE A 121 -2.61 -4.18 -10.77
CA PHE A 121 -2.64 -3.08 -9.81
C PHE A 121 -1.23 -2.67 -9.39
N ASP A 122 -0.77 -1.56 -9.94
CA ASP A 122 0.51 -0.93 -9.70
C ASP A 122 0.34 0.60 -9.86
N PRO A 123 -0.47 1.27 -9.01
CA PRO A 123 -0.63 2.72 -9.05
C PRO A 123 0.73 3.40 -8.92
N GLY A 124 0.96 4.47 -9.68
CA GLY A 124 2.27 5.14 -9.74
C GLY A 124 3.39 4.35 -10.44
N ARG A 125 3.19 3.06 -10.77
CA ARG A 125 4.14 2.16 -11.45
C ARG A 125 5.43 1.90 -10.67
N GLN A 126 5.33 1.87 -9.35
CA GLN A 126 6.46 1.73 -8.42
C GLN A 126 6.35 0.50 -7.51
N GLY A 127 5.23 -0.21 -7.56
CA GLY A 127 4.94 -1.40 -6.76
C GLY A 127 3.82 -1.16 -5.76
N SER A 128 2.95 -2.16 -5.63
CA SER A 128 1.79 -2.13 -4.74
C SER A 128 1.55 -3.54 -4.20
N TYR A 129 1.61 -3.69 -2.88
CA TYR A 129 1.69 -5.00 -2.25
C TYR A 129 0.82 -5.09 -1.00
N PHE A 130 0.28 -6.28 -0.75
CA PHE A 130 -0.68 -6.55 0.30
C PHE A 130 -0.24 -7.75 1.13
N SER A 131 -0.45 -7.66 2.44
CA SER A 131 -0.32 -8.78 3.35
C SER A 131 -1.61 -8.96 4.14
N THR A 132 -2.08 -10.20 4.25
CA THR A 132 -3.15 -10.53 5.20
C THR A 132 -2.63 -10.38 6.64
N PRO A 133 -3.50 -10.30 7.66
CA PRO A 133 -3.06 -10.29 9.06
C PRO A 133 -2.14 -11.47 9.40
N ALA A 134 -2.47 -12.67 8.89
CA ALA A 134 -1.68 -13.87 9.10
C ALA A 134 -0.30 -13.80 8.40
N ASP A 135 -0.22 -13.16 7.24
CA ASP A 135 1.05 -12.97 6.55
C ASP A 135 1.90 -11.92 7.24
N ALA A 136 1.31 -10.83 7.73
CA ALA A 136 2.02 -9.82 8.53
C ALA A 136 2.65 -10.44 9.80
N THR A 137 1.94 -11.34 10.49
CA THR A 137 2.52 -12.10 11.63
C THR A 137 3.73 -12.93 11.21
N LYS A 138 3.64 -13.67 10.09
CA LYS A 138 4.75 -14.50 9.58
C LYS A 138 5.94 -13.63 9.16
N SER A 139 5.67 -12.51 8.48
CA SER A 139 6.69 -11.55 8.05
C SER A 139 7.42 -10.96 9.23
N GLY A 140 6.70 -10.53 10.27
CA GLY A 140 7.32 -10.03 11.51
C GLY A 140 8.23 -11.06 12.17
N ALA A 141 7.79 -12.31 12.29
CA ALA A 141 8.61 -13.38 12.84
C ALA A 141 9.89 -13.64 12.01
N LEU A 142 9.79 -13.56 10.67
CA LEU A 142 10.92 -13.77 9.78
C LEU A 142 11.94 -12.63 9.86
N LEU A 143 11.46 -11.38 9.91
CA LEU A 143 12.29 -10.18 9.87
C LEU A 143 12.96 -9.86 11.21
N ASN A 144 12.38 -10.30 12.33
CA ASN A 144 12.90 -10.04 13.69
C ASN A 144 14.30 -10.65 13.96
N HIS A 145 14.82 -11.48 13.06
CA HIS A 145 16.17 -12.04 13.13
C HIS A 145 17.25 -11.13 12.54
N ILE A 146 16.88 -9.99 11.96
CA ILE A 146 17.78 -9.07 11.29
C ILE A 146 18.04 -7.86 12.19
N GLU A 147 19.29 -7.66 12.56
CA GLU A 147 19.72 -6.49 13.34
C GLU A 147 19.84 -5.25 12.45
N PHE A 148 18.70 -4.60 12.20
CA PHE A 148 18.63 -3.28 11.55
C PHE A 148 17.60 -2.40 12.27
N PRO A 149 17.97 -1.20 12.75
CA PRO A 149 17.07 -0.38 13.58
C PRO A 149 15.70 -0.11 12.95
N ALA A 150 15.64 0.26 11.67
CA ALA A 150 14.37 0.53 10.99
C ALA A 150 13.49 -0.74 10.87
N LEU A 151 14.11 -1.92 10.74
CA LEU A 151 13.36 -3.19 10.71
C LEU A 151 12.72 -3.50 12.06
N ARG A 152 13.32 -3.07 13.17
CA ARG A 152 12.73 -3.27 14.50
C ARG A 152 11.42 -2.49 14.64
N GLU A 153 11.41 -1.23 14.20
CA GLU A 153 10.20 -0.40 14.21
C GLU A 153 9.14 -0.97 13.26
N TYR A 154 9.55 -1.41 12.07
CA TYR A 154 8.67 -2.08 11.12
C TYR A 154 8.07 -3.38 11.69
N CYS A 155 8.87 -4.22 12.37
CA CYS A 155 8.38 -5.44 13.00
C CYS A 155 7.36 -5.15 14.11
N ASN A 156 7.59 -4.12 14.93
CA ASN A 156 6.61 -3.69 15.94
C ASN A 156 5.30 -3.22 15.29
N PHE A 157 5.38 -2.56 14.13
CA PHE A 157 4.21 -2.21 13.32
C PHE A 157 3.48 -3.46 12.82
N LEU A 158 4.17 -4.44 12.21
CA LEU A 158 3.56 -5.69 11.74
C LEU A 158 2.86 -6.45 12.87
N GLU A 159 3.49 -6.52 14.05
CA GLU A 159 2.92 -7.17 15.23
C GLU A 159 1.65 -6.46 15.70
N ARG A 160 1.66 -5.12 15.79
CA ARG A 160 0.48 -4.33 16.15
C ARG A 160 -0.66 -4.48 15.15
N ALA A 161 -0.37 -4.30 13.85
CA ALA A 161 -1.38 -4.38 12.79
C ALA A 161 -2.07 -5.75 12.82
N SER A 162 -1.28 -6.83 12.80
CA SER A 162 -1.82 -8.20 12.83
C SER A 162 -2.51 -8.54 14.15
N GLY A 163 -2.00 -8.08 15.30
CA GLY A 163 -2.64 -8.24 16.61
C GLY A 163 -4.02 -7.58 16.71
N ASN A 164 -4.24 -6.51 15.95
CA ASN A 164 -5.53 -5.83 15.81
C ASN A 164 -6.41 -6.38 14.68
N GLY A 165 -5.95 -7.42 13.96
CA GLY A 165 -6.68 -8.02 12.85
C GLY A 165 -6.55 -7.29 11.51
N PHE A 166 -5.66 -6.28 11.42
CA PHE A 166 -5.36 -5.58 10.17
C PHE A 166 -4.31 -6.32 9.35
N GLY A 167 -4.44 -6.21 8.03
CA GLY A 167 -3.38 -6.50 7.09
C GLY A 167 -2.43 -5.32 6.94
N VAL A 168 -1.56 -5.39 5.93
CA VAL A 168 -0.62 -4.31 5.60
C VAL A 168 -0.70 -4.02 4.11
N TYR A 169 -0.73 -2.73 3.77
CA TYR A 169 -0.57 -2.22 2.41
C TYR A 169 0.80 -1.54 2.28
N VAL A 170 1.59 -1.92 1.28
CA VAL A 170 2.92 -1.35 0.99
C VAL A 170 2.93 -0.75 -0.40
N THR A 171 3.45 0.48 -0.51
CA THR A 171 3.61 1.24 -1.76
C THR A 171 4.80 2.20 -1.65
N PHE A 172 5.01 3.03 -2.67
CA PHE A 172 6.20 3.85 -2.88
C PHE A 172 5.84 5.30 -3.23
#